data_AF-A0A6M0KYJ9-F1
#
_entry.id   AF-A0A6M0KYJ9-F1
#
_cell.length_a   1.000
_cell.length_b   1.000
_cell.length_c   1.000
_cell.angle_alpha   90.00
_cell.angle_beta   90.00
_cell.angle_gamma   90.00
#
_symmetry.space_group_name_H-M   'P 1'
#
loop_
_entity.id
_entity.type
_entity.pdbx_description
1 polymer ?
#
loop_
_entity_poly.entity_id
_entity_poly.type
_entity_poly.pdbx_seq_one_letter_code
_entity_poly.pdbx_strand_id
1 'polypeptide(L)'
;MFKSNKTKTVLLSLLLLAGCSATSPKNETKNETKSSNSLQQEAVDAHNKVRAEVFEGAKVIWSDEIAATSQKYADHLASTGGFGHDTSKYGENLYA
;
A
#
# COMPACT_ATOMS: atom_id res chain seq x y z
N MET A 1 29.34 -1.25 -23.23
CA MET A 1 28.81 0.11 -23.51
C MET A 1 28.31 0.70 -22.20
N PHE A 2 29.10 1.57 -21.57
CA PHE A 2 28.71 2.29 -20.35
C PHE A 2 28.23 3.69 -20.73
N LYS A 3 27.03 4.08 -20.31
CA LYS A 3 26.60 5.49 -20.27
C LYS A 3 26.32 5.85 -18.82
N SER A 4 27.25 6.62 -18.26
CA SER A 4 27.18 7.32 -16.99
C SER A 4 26.72 8.75 -17.25
N ASN A 5 25.72 9.22 -16.51
CA ASN A 5 25.21 10.59 -16.66
C ASN A 5 25.32 11.30 -15.29
N LYS A 6 26.10 12.37 -15.32
CA LYS A 6 26.74 13.07 -14.20
C LYS A 6 25.77 13.96 -13.42
N THR A 7 25.99 14.04 -12.11
CA THR A 7 25.40 15.03 -11.19
C THR A 7 26.10 16.40 -11.24
N LYS A 8 25.35 17.44 -10.82
CA LYS A 8 25.72 18.75 -10.21
C LYS A 8 25.85 19.96 -11.17
N THR A 9 25.05 21.01 -10.98
CA THR A 9 25.37 22.18 -10.11
C THR A 9 24.29 23.27 -10.22
N VAL A 10 24.10 23.93 -9.08
CA VAL A 10 23.19 25.01 -8.67
C VAL A 10 23.40 26.32 -9.46
N LEU A 11 22.32 27.06 -9.71
CA LEU A 11 22.36 28.50 -10.03
C LEU A 11 21.43 29.26 -9.08
N LEU A 12 22.07 30.14 -8.30
CA LEU A 12 21.53 31.04 -7.29
C LEU A 12 21.18 32.38 -7.96
N SER A 13 19.92 32.82 -7.85
CA SER A 13 19.49 34.17 -8.26
C SER A 13 18.55 34.76 -7.21
N LEU A 14 19.11 35.62 -6.35
CA LEU A 14 18.47 36.70 -5.57
C LEU A 14 18.00 37.79 -6.59
N LEU A 15 16.92 38.57 -6.48
CA LEU A 15 16.38 39.32 -5.34
C LEU A 15 15.02 40.01 -5.70
N LEU A 16 14.07 39.98 -4.75
CA LEU A 16 12.93 40.87 -4.40
C LEU A 16 11.91 41.41 -5.43
N LEU A 17 10.61 41.23 -5.11
CA LEU A 17 9.67 42.34 -4.82
C LEU A 17 8.42 41.84 -4.06
N ALA A 18 7.91 42.72 -3.20
CA ALA A 18 6.95 42.48 -2.13
C ALA A 18 5.53 42.14 -2.60
N GLY A 19 4.90 41.22 -1.87
CA GLY A 19 3.46 40.96 -1.91
C GLY A 19 3.05 40.19 -0.67
N CYS A 20 2.80 40.89 0.44
CA CYS A 20 2.13 40.31 1.61
C CYS A 20 0.66 40.08 1.26
N SER A 21 0.36 38.92 0.68
CA SER A 21 -0.98 38.34 0.77
C SER A 21 -0.91 37.27 1.85
N ALA A 22 -1.40 37.60 3.05
CA ALA A 22 -1.64 36.64 4.11
C ALA A 22 -2.78 35.71 3.69
N THR A 23 -2.47 34.75 2.82
CA THR A 23 -3.32 33.59 2.62
C THR A 23 -2.95 32.59 3.70
N SER A 24 -3.85 32.44 4.67
CA SER A 24 -3.77 31.46 5.75
C SER A 24 -3.35 30.09 5.20
N PRO A 25 -2.46 29.35 5.88
CA PRO A 25 -2.25 27.95 5.57
C PRO A 25 -3.59 27.24 5.81
N LYS A 26 -4.28 26.86 4.72
CA LYS A 26 -5.26 25.78 4.77
C LYS A 26 -4.50 24.56 5.25
N ASN A 27 -4.66 24.26 6.53
CA ASN A 27 -4.35 22.95 7.07
C ASN A 27 -5.35 21.98 6.44
N GLU A 28 -5.08 21.57 5.21
CA GLU A 28 -5.75 20.43 4.61
C GLU A 28 -5.21 19.20 5.35
N THR A 29 -5.85 18.90 6.47
CA THR A 29 -5.87 17.55 7.02
C THR A 29 -6.42 16.66 5.93
N LYS A 30 -5.52 16.10 5.11
CA LYS A 30 -5.80 14.94 4.28
C LYS A 30 -6.13 13.81 5.24
N ASN A 31 -7.40 13.73 5.63
CA ASN A 31 -7.99 12.48 6.06
C ASN A 31 -7.96 11.58 4.83
N GLU A 32 -6.83 10.90 4.63
CA GLU A 32 -6.75 9.72 3.78
C GLU A 32 -7.60 8.65 4.46
N THR A 33 -8.91 8.72 4.24
CA THR A 33 -9.76 7.55 4.28
C THR A 33 -9.28 6.68 3.13
N LYS A 34 -8.23 5.89 3.38
CA LYS A 34 -7.73 4.87 2.46
C LYS A 34 -8.90 3.92 2.23
N SER A 35 -9.63 4.13 1.14
CA SER A 35 -10.84 3.39 0.79
C SER A 35 -10.52 1.89 0.85
N SER A 36 -11.41 1.08 1.41
CA SER A 36 -11.25 -0.39 1.48
C SER A 36 -10.91 -1.02 0.12
N ASN A 37 -11.35 -0.39 -0.97
CA ASN A 37 -11.03 -0.78 -2.35
C ASN A 37 -9.52 -0.74 -2.65
N SER A 38 -8.75 0.10 -1.95
CA SER A 38 -7.30 0.22 -2.14
C SER A 38 -6.54 -0.99 -1.59
N LEU A 39 -6.87 -1.46 -0.38
CA LEU A 39 -6.15 -2.56 0.26
C LEU A 39 -6.38 -3.89 -0.48
N GLN A 40 -7.60 -4.14 -0.94
CA GLN A 40 -7.94 -5.34 -1.71
C GLN A 40 -7.14 -5.40 -3.01
N GLN A 41 -7.10 -4.29 -3.75
CA GLN A 41 -6.36 -4.18 -4.99
C GLN A 41 -4.85 -4.32 -4.75
N GLU A 42 -4.31 -3.63 -3.73
CA GLU A 42 -2.90 -3.75 -3.34
C GLU A 42 -2.51 -5.20 -3.01
N ALA A 43 -3.35 -5.92 -2.26
CA ALA A 43 -3.10 -7.31 -1.91
C ALA A 43 -3.06 -8.21 -3.15
N VAL A 44 -4.05 -8.10 -4.05
CA VAL A 44 -4.10 -8.90 -5.29
C VAL A 44 -2.93 -8.56 -6.21
N ASP A 45 -2.61 -7.28 -6.37
CA ASP A 45 -1.51 -6.83 -7.23
C ASP A 45 -0.15 -7.30 -6.72
N ALA A 46 0.08 -7.21 -5.41
CA ALA A 46 1.32 -7.70 -4.80
C ALA A 46 1.50 -9.21 -5.02
N HIS A 47 0.44 -10.01 -4.81
CA HIS A 47 0.50 -11.46 -5.07
C HIS A 47 0.74 -11.76 -6.54
N ASN A 48 -0.01 -11.10 -7.44
CA ASN A 48 0.10 -11.35 -8.87
C ASN A 48 1.43 -10.88 -9.46
N LYS A 49 2.09 -9.88 -8.86
CA LYS A 49 3.44 -9.47 -9.22
C LYS A 49 4.43 -10.61 -8.98
N VAL A 50 4.45 -11.18 -7.78
CA VAL A 50 5.36 -12.30 -7.44
C VAL A 50 5.00 -13.56 -8.22
N ARG A 51 3.71 -13.88 -8.38
CA ARG A 51 3.28 -15.05 -9.17
C ARG A 51 3.76 -14.99 -10.61
N ALA A 52 3.80 -13.81 -11.22
CA ALA A 52 4.28 -13.64 -12.60
C ALA A 52 5.78 -13.94 -12.78
N GLU A 53 6.56 -13.97 -11.70
CA GLU A 53 7.98 -14.34 -11.74
C GLU A 53 8.19 -15.86 -11.85
N VAL A 54 7.20 -16.67 -11.47
CA VAL A 54 7.31 -18.13 -11.38
C VAL A 54 6.31 -18.86 -12.27
N PHE A 55 5.13 -18.28 -12.51
CA PHE A 55 4.01 -18.89 -13.23
C PHE A 55 3.50 -17.98 -14.35
N GLU A 56 3.73 -18.37 -15.60
CA GLU A 56 3.20 -17.65 -16.76
C GLU A 56 1.66 -17.74 -16.81
N GLY A 57 0.99 -16.59 -16.90
CA GLY A 57 -0.46 -16.49 -17.12
C GLY A 57 -1.37 -16.82 -15.92
N ALA A 58 -0.86 -17.42 -14.85
CA ALA A 58 -1.69 -17.86 -13.72
C ALA A 58 -1.87 -16.76 -12.65
N LYS A 59 -2.95 -15.97 -12.76
CA LYS A 59 -3.31 -14.92 -11.80
C LYS A 59 -4.33 -15.38 -10.76
N VAL A 60 -4.24 -14.84 -9.55
CA VAL A 60 -5.31 -14.93 -8.54
C VAL A 60 -6.21 -13.71 -8.63
N ILE A 61 -7.46 -13.88 -8.21
CA ILE A 61 -8.46 -12.81 -8.11
C ILE A 61 -8.94 -12.69 -6.67
N TRP A 62 -9.48 -11.53 -6.32
CA TRP A 62 -10.11 -11.32 -5.02
C TRP A 62 -11.36 -12.19 -4.87
N SER A 63 -11.64 -12.62 -3.64
CA SER A 63 -12.87 -13.30 -3.25
C SER A 63 -13.41 -12.68 -1.98
N ASP A 64 -14.62 -12.10 -2.04
CA ASP A 64 -15.26 -11.50 -0.88
C ASP A 64 -15.61 -12.53 0.20
N GLU A 65 -15.89 -13.79 -0.19
CA GLU A 65 -16.10 -14.88 0.75
C GLU A 65 -14.82 -15.15 1.56
N ILE A 66 -13.68 -15.36 0.88
CA ILE A 66 -12.40 -15.62 1.56
C ILE A 66 -12.03 -14.42 2.43
N ALA A 67 -12.16 -13.20 1.91
CA ALA A 67 -11.87 -11.99 2.67
C ALA A 67 -12.71 -11.86 3.95
N ALA A 68 -14.00 -12.17 3.89
CA ALA A 68 -14.86 -12.17 5.07
C ALA A 68 -14.41 -13.22 6.09
N THR A 69 -14.01 -14.42 5.64
CA THR A 69 -13.46 -15.44 6.56
C THR A 69 -12.14 -15.00 7.19
N SER A 70 -11.23 -14.42 6.41
CA SER A 70 -9.94 -13.94 6.88
C SER A 70 -10.08 -12.77 7.86
N GLN A 71 -10.99 -11.82 7.60
CA GLN A 71 -11.25 -10.71 8.53
C GLN A 71 -11.78 -11.22 9.87
N LYS A 72 -12.75 -12.16 9.84
CA LYS A 72 -13.28 -12.76 11.07
C LYS A 72 -12.18 -13.44 11.90
N TYR A 73 -11.22 -14.09 11.24
CA TYR A 73 -10.12 -14.74 11.95
C TYR A 73 -9.08 -13.74 12.46
N ALA A 74 -8.76 -12.70 11.68
CA ALA A 74 -7.91 -11.60 12.13
C ALA A 74 -8.48 -10.94 13.40
N ASP A 75 -9.79 -10.71 13.45
CA ASP A 75 -10.47 -10.17 14.64
C ASP A 75 -10.34 -11.14 15.85
N HIS A 76 -10.44 -12.45 15.61
CA HIS A 76 -10.23 -13.46 16.65
C HIS A 76 -8.81 -13.44 17.21
N LEU A 77 -7.79 -13.41 16.35
CA LEU A 77 -6.38 -13.32 16.76
C LEU A 77 -6.13 -12.04 17.57
N ALA A 78 -6.64 -10.90 17.11
CA ALA A 78 -6.54 -9.63 17.82
C ALA A 78 -7.21 -9.68 19.20
N SER A 79 -8.37 -10.34 19.32
CA SER A 79 -9.10 -10.45 20.59
C SER A 79 -8.43 -11.38 21.61
N THR A 80 -7.71 -12.40 21.14
CA THR A 80 -7.10 -13.41 21.99
C THR A 80 -5.62 -13.15 22.28
N GLY A 81 -4.98 -12.27 21.48
CA GLY A 81 -3.53 -12.13 21.46
C GLY A 81 -2.81 -13.37 20.94
N GLY A 82 -3.54 -14.30 20.30
CA GLY A 82 -3.01 -15.52 19.73
C GLY A 82 -2.34 -15.27 18.37
N PHE A 83 -1.42 -16.16 18.02
CA PHE A 83 -0.85 -16.23 16.67
C PHE A 83 -0.72 -17.69 16.26
N GLY A 84 -1.65 -18.15 15.43
CA GLY A 84 -1.76 -19.54 14.99
C GLY A 84 -2.79 -19.67 13.88
N HIS A 85 -2.76 -20.80 13.17
CA HIS A 85 -3.61 -21.02 12.00
C HIS A 85 -5.07 -21.30 12.35
N ASP A 86 -5.97 -20.90 11.45
CA ASP A 86 -7.39 -21.25 11.54
C ASP A 86 -7.67 -22.72 11.17
N THR A 87 -8.92 -23.13 11.35
CA THR A 87 -9.40 -24.47 10.95
C THR A 87 -10.33 -24.42 9.74
N SER A 88 -10.21 -23.39 8.90
CA SER A 88 -11.02 -23.25 7.69
C SER A 88 -10.54 -24.21 6.59
N LYS A 89 -11.31 -24.27 5.50
CA LYS A 89 -10.98 -25.06 4.31
C LYS A 89 -10.00 -24.35 3.36
N TYR A 90 -9.66 -23.09 3.63
CA TYR A 90 -8.82 -22.28 2.75
C TYR A 90 -7.34 -22.37 3.17
N GLY A 91 -6.43 -22.20 2.22
CA GLY A 91 -5.02 -21.98 2.57
C GLY A 91 -4.86 -20.64 3.28
N GLU A 92 -3.94 -20.56 4.23
CA GLU A 92 -3.80 -19.39 5.10
C GLU A 92 -2.33 -18.99 5.27
N ASN A 93 -2.07 -17.68 5.21
CA ASN A 93 -0.80 -17.06 5.60
C ASN A 93 -1.08 -16.04 6.72
N LEU A 94 -0.22 -16.02 7.74
CA LEU A 94 -0.27 -15.07 8.85
C LEU A 94 1.05 -14.29 8.92
N TYR A 95 0.97 -13.03 9.37
CA TYR A 95 2.13 -12.15 9.55
C TYR A 95 2.00 -11.37 10.86
N ALA A 96 3.10 -11.23 11.60
CA ALA A 96 3.21 -10.53 12.88
C ALA A 96 4.32 -9.48 12.84
#